data_AF-A0A067MVJ8-F1
#
_entry.id   AF-A0A067MVJ8-F1
#
_cell.length_a   1.000
_cell.length_b   1.000
_cell.length_c   1.000
_cell.angle_alpha   90.00
_cell.angle_beta   90.00
_cell.angle_gamma   90.00
#
_symmetry.space_group_name_H-M   'P 1'
#
loop_
_entity.id
_entity.type
_entity.pdbx_description
1 polymer ?
#
loop_
_entity_poly.entity_id
_entity_poly.type
_entity_poly.pdbx_seq_one_letter_code
_entity_poly.pdbx_strand_id
1 'polypeptide(L)' 'DRALLDDIPGWLSSLRLRQYIALFEGMGWEKIVRLDERGLEALGVRAAKSKEKLGWVFE' A
#
# COMPACT_ATOMS: atom_id res chain seq x y z
N ASP A 1 0.68 14.39 10.79
CA ASP A 1 2.04 14.14 10.26
C ASP A 1 2.03 13.55 8.86
N ARG A 2 2.25 14.38 7.84
CA ARG A 2 2.45 13.91 6.44
C ARG A 2 3.85 13.31 6.21
N ALA A 3 4.77 13.50 7.15
CA ALA A 3 6.15 13.02 7.05
C ALA A 3 6.28 11.49 7.16
N LEU A 4 5.34 10.82 7.85
CA LEU A 4 5.32 9.35 7.97
C LEU A 4 4.91 8.64 6.67
N LEU A 5 4.33 9.38 5.72
CA LEU A 5 3.82 8.83 4.46
C LEU A 5 4.86 8.86 3.32
N ASP A 6 5.91 9.66 3.45
CA ASP A 6 7.07 9.63 2.55
C ASP A 6 7.78 8.26 2.63
N ASP A 7 7.76 7.66 3.83
CA ASP A 7 8.35 6.36 4.12
C ASP A 7 7.35 5.21 3.84
N ILE A 8 7.03 5.01 2.56
CA ILE A 8 6.34 3.81 2.05
C ILE A 8 6.85 2.51 2.71
N PRO A 9 8.17 2.25 2.76
CA PRO A 9 8.68 1.03 3.37
C PRO A 9 8.39 0.94 4.88
N GLY A 10 8.51 2.04 5.64
CA GLY A 10 8.14 2.08 7.06
C GLY A 10 6.65 1.82 7.31
N TRP A 11 5.78 2.43 6.51
CA TRP A 11 4.33 2.24 6.61
C TRP A 11 3.89 0.81 6.26
N LEU A 12 4.32 0.28 5.11
CA LEU A 12 4.07 -1.12 4.73
C LEU A 12 4.66 -2.10 5.75
N SER A 13 5.78 -1.73 6.37
CA SER A 13 6.40 -2.51 7.44
C SER A 13 5.51 -2.65 8.68
N SER A 14 4.88 -1.56 9.14
CA SER A 14 3.91 -1.60 10.25
C SER A 14 2.70 -2.49 9.93
N LEU A 15 2.28 -2.54 8.66
CA LEU A 15 1.15 -3.36 8.23
C LEU A 15 1.50 -4.83 8.00
N ARG A 16 2.78 -5.20 8.11
CA ARG A 16 3.35 -6.50 7.70
C ARG A 16 3.14 -6.80 6.22
N LEU A 17 3.23 -5.75 5.40
CA LEU A 17 3.12 -5.75 3.95
C LEU A 17 4.47 -5.45 3.29
N ARG A 18 5.60 -5.70 3.98
CA ARG A 18 6.95 -5.45 3.45
C ARG A 18 7.23 -6.14 2.12
N GLN A 19 6.61 -7.28 1.87
CA GLN A 19 6.74 -8.00 0.61
C GLN A 19 6.21 -7.20 -0.59
N TYR A 20 5.32 -6.24 -0.36
CA TYR A 20 4.76 -5.40 -1.40
C TYR A 20 5.54 -4.09 -1.58
N ILE A 21 6.53 -3.77 -0.73
CA ILE A 21 7.39 -2.59 -0.89
C ILE A 21 8.01 -2.56 -2.28
N ALA A 22 8.50 -3.71 -2.75
CA ALA A 22 9.09 -3.83 -4.08
C ALA A 22 8.08 -3.59 -5.23
N LEU A 23 6.77 -3.81 -5.01
CA LEU A 23 5.72 -3.54 -6.00
C LEU A 23 5.34 -2.06 -6.06
N PHE A 24 5.53 -1.36 -4.94
CA PHE A 24 5.24 0.06 -4.79
C PHE A 24 6.50 0.93 -4.88
N GLU A 25 7.65 0.33 -5.14
CA GLU A 25 8.93 1.00 -5.35
C GLU A 25 8.81 1.90 -6.58
N GLY A 26 9.03 3.20 -6.41
CA GLY A 26 8.80 4.21 -7.45
C GLY A 26 7.35 4.73 -7.59
N MET A 27 6.38 4.21 -6.81
CA MET A 27 5.05 4.82 -6.67
C MET A 27 4.96 5.64 -5.39
N GLY A 28 4.46 6.87 -5.51
CA GLY A 28 4.12 7.69 -4.35
C GLY A 28 2.91 7.11 -3.60
N TRP A 29 2.94 7.20 -2.27
CA TRP A 29 1.85 6.76 -1.39
C TRP A 29 0.50 7.36 -1.77
N GLU A 30 0.51 8.60 -2.28
CA GLU A 30 -0.68 9.31 -2.76
C GLU A 30 -1.38 8.61 -3.92
N LYS A 31 -0.62 7.91 -4.77
CA LYS A 31 -1.22 7.07 -5.82
C LYS A 31 -1.80 5.80 -5.20
N ILE A 32 -1.07 5.18 -4.28
CA ILE A 32 -1.46 3.90 -3.66
C ILE A 32 -2.74 4.07 -2.84
N VAL A 33 -2.89 5.15 -2.09
CA VAL A 33 -4.12 5.47 -1.35
C VAL A 33 -5.31 5.75 -2.27
N ARG A 34 -5.06 6.22 -3.48
CA ARG A 34 -6.11 6.44 -4.49
C ARG A 34 -6.42 5.17 -5.30
N LEU A 35 -5.68 4.07 -5.10
CA LEU A 35 -5.97 2.82 -5.79
C LEU A 35 -7.06 2.06 -5.06
N ASP A 36 -8.08 1.72 -5.83
CA ASP A 36 -9.13 0.80 -5.43
C ASP A 36 -8.62 -0.66 -5.41
N GLU A 37 -9.39 -1.58 -4.86
CA GLU A 37 -9.05 -3.02 -4.79
C GLU A 37 -8.64 -3.63 -6.14
N ARG A 38 -9.22 -3.15 -7.25
CA ARG A 38 -8.81 -3.53 -8.61
C ARG A 38 -7.44 -3.00 -9.01
N GLY A 39 -7.09 -1.79 -8.58
CA GLY A 39 -5.78 -1.18 -8.83
C GLY A 39 -4.68 -1.89 -8.05
N LEU A 40 -4.96 -2.29 -6.82
CA LEU A 40 -4.05 -3.11 -6.01
C LEU A 40 -3.81 -4.50 -6.64
N GLU A 41 -4.86 -5.11 -7.20
CA GLU A 41 -4.74 -6.39 -7.89
C GLU A 41 -3.87 -6.29 -9.17
N ALA A 42 -4.01 -5.20 -9.92
CA ALA A 42 -3.18 -4.92 -11.10
C ALA A 42 -1.69 -4.76 -10.77
N LEU A 43 -1.36 -4.26 -9.57
CA LEU A 43 0.02 -4.15 -9.08
C LEU A 43 0.59 -5.48 -8.58
N GLY A 44 -0.23 -6.53 -8.48
CA GLY A 44 0.18 -7.85 -8.01
C GLY A 44 -0.23 -8.17 -6.57
N VAL A 45 -0.99 -7.29 -5.90
CA VAL A 45 -1.61 -7.57 -4.60
C VAL A 45 -2.86 -8.43 -4.82
N ARG A 46 -2.67 -9.73 -5.00
CA ARG A 46 -3.76 -10.70 -5.25
C ARG A 46 -4.42 -11.21 -3.96
N ALA A 47 -3.80 -10.96 -2.81
CA ALA A 47 -4.31 -11.41 -1.51
C ALA A 47 -5.48 -10.54 -1.05
N ALA A 48 -6.68 -11.12 -0.99
CA ALA A 48 -7.90 -10.44 -0.55
C ALA A 48 -7.74 -9.75 0.83
N LYS A 49 -7.07 -10.42 1.78
CA LYS A 49 -6.77 -9.82 3.10
C LYS A 49 -5.84 -8.61 3.02
N SER A 50 -4.90 -8.58 2.09
CA SER A 50 -4.02 -7.42 1.90
C SER A 50 -4.77 -6.26 1.26
N LYS A 51 -5.70 -6.54 0.32
CA LYS A 51 -6.58 -5.53 -0.28
C LYS A 51 -7.48 -4.87 0.76
N GLU A 52 -8.16 -5.67 1.59
CA GLU A 52 -9.03 -5.18 2.68
C GLU A 52 -8.24 -4.34 3.71
N LYS A 53 -7.04 -4.81 4.08
CA LYS A 53 -6.19 -4.11 5.05
C LYS A 53 -5.60 -2.81 4.51
N LEU A 54 -5.32 -2.72 3.20
CA LEU A 54 -4.91 -1.48 2.56
C LEU A 54 -6.09 -0.50 2.50
N GLY A 55 -7.27 -0.95 2.10
CA GLY A 55 -8.48 -0.10 2.05
C GLY A 55 -8.85 0.50 3.42
N TRP A 56 -8.75 -0.28 4.50
CA TRP A 56 -9.04 0.18 5.87
C TRP A 56 -8.03 1.17 6.46
N VAL A 57 -6.76 1.14 6.02
CA VAL A 57 -5.72 2.00 6.58
C VAL A 57 -5.82 3.45 6.09
N PHE A 58 -6.60 3.66 5.03
CA PHE A 58 -6.70 4.93 4.34
C PHE A 58 -8.06 5.64 4.52
N GLU A 59 -8.99 5.05 5.28
CA GLU A 59 -10.22 5.71 5.74
C GLU A 59 -9.97 6.56 6.99
#